data_AF-A0A8T5ZMP1-F1
#
_entry.id   AF-A0A8T5ZMP1-F1
#
_cell.length_a   1.000
_cell.length_b   1.000
_cell.length_c   1.000
_cell.angle_alpha   90.00
_cell.angle_beta   90.00
_cell.angle_gamma   90.00
#
_symmetry.space_group_name_H-M   'P 1'
#
loop_
_entity.id
_entity.type
_entity.pdbx_description
1 polymer ?
#
loop_
_entity_poly.entity_id
_entity_poly.type
_entity_poly.pdbx_seq_one_letter_code
_entity_poly.pdbx_strand_id
1 'polypeptide(L)'
;LVLASNTSQSALEAMASRILTRLRLPFRIGLIEVYTSCSVGISLSPEHGSDSATIIRHADTAMYTAKEGGRGQFCVFTPEMNQRVFEYLWLDTNLRKALENDQLVIHYQPKITWRGEVRCLEALVRWQSPERGLIPPLDFISYAEESGLIVPLGRWVILDVVRQVAKWRDKGINLRVAVNISARQLADQTIFTALKQVLQELNFEYCPIDVELTESCLIENDELALSVIQQFSQLGAQVHLDDFGTGYSS
;
A
#
# COMPACT_ATOMS: atom_id res chain seq x y z
N LEU A 1 20.71 -15.97 -11.04
CA LEU A 1 21.94 -15.28 -10.60
C LEU A 1 22.92 -15.28 -11.75
N VAL A 2 23.48 -14.12 -12.12
CA VAL A 2 24.44 -13.99 -13.23
C VAL A 2 25.76 -13.55 -12.62
N LEU A 3 26.84 -14.26 -12.93
CA LEU A 3 28.20 -13.94 -12.47
C LEU A 3 29.01 -13.45 -13.67
N ALA A 4 29.70 -12.32 -13.50
CA ALA A 4 30.65 -11.81 -14.47
C ALA A 4 31.99 -11.54 -13.76
N SER A 5 33.07 -12.08 -14.31
CA SER A 5 34.43 -11.92 -13.80
C SER A 5 35.19 -10.85 -14.59
N ASN A 6 36.17 -10.20 -13.94
CA ASN A 6 37.04 -9.18 -14.55
C ASN A 6 36.28 -8.09 -15.32
N THR A 7 35.19 -7.59 -14.73
CA THR A 7 34.31 -6.59 -15.33
C THR A 7 34.30 -5.31 -14.50
N SER A 8 33.96 -4.18 -15.14
CA SER A 8 33.65 -2.94 -14.45
C SER A 8 32.17 -2.87 -14.06
N GLN A 9 31.85 -1.98 -13.11
CA GLN A 9 30.46 -1.62 -12.81
C GLN A 9 29.70 -1.18 -14.07
N SER A 10 30.30 -0.30 -14.89
CA SER A 10 29.66 0.18 -16.13
C SER A 10 29.29 -0.94 -17.11
N ALA A 11 30.10 -2.00 -17.19
CA ALA A 11 29.79 -3.16 -18.01
C ALA A 11 28.67 -4.03 -17.41
N LEU A 12 28.58 -4.13 -16.08
CA LEU A 12 27.46 -4.78 -15.39
C LEU A 12 26.14 -4.00 -15.59
N GLU A 13 26.18 -2.69 -15.49
CA GLU A 13 25.02 -1.82 -15.75
C GLU A 13 24.56 -1.94 -17.21
N ALA A 14 25.48 -1.94 -18.17
CA ALA A 14 25.17 -2.17 -19.57
C ALA A 14 24.56 -3.57 -19.81
N MET A 15 25.04 -4.60 -19.11
CA MET A 15 24.47 -5.94 -19.16
C MET A 15 23.06 -5.97 -18.57
N ALA A 16 22.84 -5.36 -17.41
CA ALA A 16 21.54 -5.27 -16.76
C ALA A 16 20.53 -4.52 -17.64
N SER A 17 20.93 -3.40 -18.23
CA SER A 17 20.13 -2.65 -19.20
C SER A 17 19.72 -3.52 -20.38
N ARG A 18 20.66 -4.27 -20.99
CA ARG A 18 20.36 -5.21 -22.08
C ARG A 18 19.36 -6.29 -21.68
N ILE A 19 19.50 -6.86 -20.47
CA ILE A 19 18.57 -7.86 -19.94
C ILE A 19 17.17 -7.26 -19.81
N LEU A 20 17.06 -6.07 -19.20
CA LEU A 20 15.80 -5.36 -19.03
C LEU A 20 15.13 -5.04 -20.36
N THR A 21 15.87 -4.50 -21.33
CA THR A 21 15.35 -4.20 -22.67
C THR A 21 14.81 -5.46 -23.36
N ARG A 22 15.50 -6.61 -23.22
CA ARG A 22 15.05 -7.86 -23.84
C ARG A 22 13.81 -8.43 -23.16
N LEU A 23 13.72 -8.35 -21.83
CA LEU A 23 12.59 -8.87 -21.06
C LEU A 23 11.32 -8.02 -21.16
N ARG A 24 11.44 -6.76 -21.60
CA ARG A 24 10.29 -5.90 -21.94
C ARG A 24 9.56 -6.33 -23.22
N LEU A 25 10.20 -7.12 -24.09
CA LEU A 25 9.55 -7.65 -25.29
C LEU A 25 8.53 -8.73 -24.90
N PRO A 26 7.37 -8.82 -25.56
CA PRO A 26 6.35 -9.81 -25.23
C PRO A 26 6.84 -11.24 -25.51
N PHE A 27 6.46 -12.15 -24.62
CA PHE A 27 6.63 -13.58 -24.80
C PHE A 27 5.37 -14.14 -25.45
N ARG A 28 5.52 -14.83 -26.58
CA ARG A 28 4.39 -15.50 -27.24
C ARG A 28 4.22 -16.90 -26.65
N ILE A 29 3.10 -17.12 -25.94
CA ILE A 29 2.74 -18.41 -25.36
C ILE A 29 1.45 -18.88 -26.05
N GLY A 30 1.59 -19.70 -27.08
CA GLY A 30 0.48 -20.10 -27.94
C GLY A 30 -0.09 -18.91 -28.73
N LEU A 31 -1.34 -18.54 -28.45
CA LEU A 31 -2.06 -17.43 -29.09
C LEU A 31 -2.04 -16.13 -28.28
N ILE A 32 -1.50 -16.14 -27.06
CA ILE A 32 -1.43 -14.96 -26.19
C ILE A 32 -0.01 -14.37 -26.15
N GLU A 33 0.06 -13.05 -26.01
CA GLU A 33 1.29 -12.33 -25.70
C GLU A 33 1.33 -11.99 -24.21
N VAL A 34 2.43 -12.34 -23.56
CA VAL A 34 2.65 -12.07 -22.14
C VAL A 34 3.76 -11.03 -22.00
N TYR A 35 3.42 -9.90 -21.41
CA TYR A 35 4.37 -8.85 -21.08
C TYR A 35 4.93 -9.11 -19.68
N THR A 36 6.26 -9.02 -19.55
CA THR A 36 6.93 -9.19 -18.27
C THR A 36 7.85 -8.02 -18.00
N SER A 37 8.16 -7.80 -16.73
CA SER A 37 9.24 -6.92 -16.31
C SER A 37 10.12 -7.67 -15.32
N CYS A 38 11.38 -7.27 -15.22
CA CYS A 38 12.25 -7.75 -14.15
C CYS A 38 12.91 -6.57 -13.45
N SER A 39 13.47 -6.84 -12.28
CA SER A 39 14.30 -5.89 -11.56
C SER A 39 15.63 -6.56 -11.27
N VAL A 40 16.73 -5.86 -11.47
CA VAL A 40 18.08 -6.42 -11.40
C VAL A 40 18.87 -5.73 -10.31
N GLY A 41 19.40 -6.49 -9.37
CA GLY A 41 20.34 -6.00 -8.36
C GLY A 41 21.77 -6.32 -8.75
N ILE A 42 22.66 -5.36 -8.58
CA ILE A 42 24.09 -5.48 -8.93
C ILE A 42 24.92 -5.35 -7.66
N SER A 43 25.86 -6.27 -7.45
CA SER A 43 26.85 -6.21 -6.37
C SER A 43 28.24 -6.56 -6.91
N LEU A 44 29.28 -5.91 -6.40
CA LEU A 44 30.66 -6.03 -6.87
C LEU A 44 31.57 -6.53 -5.76
N SER A 45 32.50 -7.42 -6.08
CA SER A 45 33.58 -7.81 -5.18
C SER A 45 34.89 -7.17 -5.64
N PRO A 46 35.73 -6.64 -4.75
CA PRO A 46 35.62 -6.64 -3.28
C PRO A 46 34.79 -5.50 -2.68
N GLU A 47 34.38 -4.51 -3.49
CA GLU A 47 33.79 -3.25 -3.03
C GLU A 47 32.54 -3.42 -2.13
N HIS A 48 31.65 -4.33 -2.50
CA HIS A 48 30.41 -4.63 -1.78
C HIS A 48 30.54 -5.93 -0.98
N GLY A 49 31.73 -6.50 -0.81
CA GLY A 49 31.94 -7.73 -0.05
C GLY A 49 33.06 -8.60 -0.59
N SER A 50 33.73 -9.30 0.32
CA SER A 50 34.83 -10.19 0.00
C SER A 50 34.45 -11.68 -0.05
N ASP A 51 33.26 -12.03 0.44
CA ASP A 51 32.75 -13.41 0.42
C ASP A 51 31.47 -13.54 -0.40
N SER A 52 31.22 -14.76 -0.89
CA SER A 52 30.10 -15.04 -1.78
C SER A 52 28.74 -14.80 -1.13
N ALA A 53 28.59 -15.10 0.16
CA ALA A 53 27.32 -14.93 0.86
C ALA A 53 26.97 -13.43 0.97
N THR A 54 27.94 -12.59 1.34
CA THR A 54 27.77 -11.14 1.42
C THR A 54 27.45 -10.53 0.05
N ILE A 55 28.17 -10.93 -1.00
CA ILE A 55 27.92 -10.43 -2.36
C ILE A 55 26.52 -10.79 -2.86
N ILE A 56 26.09 -12.04 -2.63
CA ILE A 56 24.74 -12.49 -3.02
C ILE A 56 23.69 -11.71 -2.24
N ARG A 57 23.86 -11.54 -0.93
CA ARG A 57 22.93 -10.78 -0.08
C ARG A 57 22.81 -9.33 -0.56
N HIS A 58 23.92 -8.66 -0.84
CA HIS A 58 23.91 -7.28 -1.32
C HIS A 58 23.33 -7.14 -2.73
N ALA A 59 23.53 -8.12 -3.61
CA ALA A 59 22.85 -8.15 -4.91
C ALA A 59 21.34 -8.31 -4.75
N ASP A 60 20.89 -9.14 -3.81
CA ASP A 60 19.47 -9.32 -3.50
C ASP A 60 18.86 -8.02 -2.93
N THR A 61 19.54 -7.38 -1.98
CA THR A 61 19.18 -6.06 -1.45
C THR A 61 19.00 -5.02 -2.55
N ALA A 62 19.96 -4.89 -3.47
CA ALA A 62 19.87 -3.95 -4.58
C ALA A 62 18.72 -4.30 -5.55
N MET A 63 18.43 -5.60 -5.75
CA MET A 63 17.31 -6.05 -6.59
C MET A 63 15.97 -5.64 -5.97
N TYR A 64 15.82 -5.77 -4.66
CA TYR A 64 14.63 -5.30 -3.95
C TYR A 64 14.47 -3.78 -4.06
N THR A 65 15.55 -3.00 -3.84
CA THR A 65 15.50 -1.55 -4.05
C THR A 65 15.10 -1.18 -5.49
N ALA A 66 15.57 -1.94 -6.48
CA ALA A 66 15.15 -1.77 -7.87
C ALA A 66 13.65 -2.07 -8.09
N LYS A 67 13.05 -3.00 -7.35
CA LYS A 67 11.61 -3.30 -7.42
C LYS A 67 10.78 -2.13 -6.90
N GLU A 68 11.14 -1.57 -5.74
CA GLU A 68 10.43 -0.45 -5.10
C GLU A 68 10.46 0.81 -5.96
N GLY A 69 11.58 1.12 -6.59
CA GLY A 69 11.70 2.35 -7.39
C GLY A 69 10.94 2.33 -8.74
N GLY A 70 10.03 1.38 -9.00
CA GLY A 70 9.18 1.37 -10.19
C GLY A 70 9.22 0.13 -11.10
N ARG A 71 9.79 -1.01 -10.67
CA ARG A 71 10.01 -2.23 -11.49
C ARG A 71 10.74 -1.93 -12.82
N GLY A 72 11.15 -2.95 -13.57
CA GLY A 72 11.73 -2.74 -14.91
C GLY A 72 13.06 -1.95 -14.97
N GLN A 73 13.80 -1.89 -13.86
CA GLN A 73 15.07 -1.17 -13.72
C GLN A 73 16.14 -2.00 -13.01
N PHE A 74 17.36 -1.49 -12.96
CA PHE A 74 18.44 -2.06 -12.17
C PHE A 74 18.88 -1.11 -11.07
N CYS A 75 19.46 -1.64 -10.00
CA CYS A 75 20.09 -0.85 -8.96
C CYS A 75 21.42 -1.47 -8.57
N VAL A 76 22.42 -0.62 -8.30
CA VAL A 76 23.73 -1.04 -7.80
C VAL A 76 23.71 -0.90 -6.30
N PHE A 77 24.15 -1.95 -5.59
CA PHE A 77 24.18 -1.95 -4.15
C PHE A 77 24.92 -0.74 -3.59
N THR A 78 24.33 -0.11 -2.58
CA THR A 78 24.99 0.88 -1.73
C THR A 78 24.71 0.50 -0.26
N PRO A 79 25.63 0.76 0.68
CA PRO A 79 25.45 0.40 2.09
C PRO A 79 24.13 0.91 2.71
N GLU A 80 23.63 2.06 2.24
CA GLU A 80 22.37 2.68 2.67
C GLU A 80 21.15 1.78 2.36
N MET A 81 21.23 0.94 1.33
CA MET A 81 20.16 0.00 0.98
C MET A 81 19.95 -1.08 2.04
N ASN A 82 20.99 -1.43 2.83
CA ASN A 82 20.83 -2.38 3.92
C ASN A 82 19.84 -1.86 4.98
N GLN A 83 19.90 -0.57 5.31
CA GLN A 83 18.94 0.03 6.25
C GLN A 83 17.51 -0.12 5.73
N ARG A 84 17.29 0.16 4.44
CA ARG A 84 15.96 0.03 3.82
C ARG A 84 15.43 -1.40 3.82
N VAL A 85 16.28 -2.40 3.62
CA VAL A 85 15.89 -3.82 3.74
C VAL A 85 15.59 -4.19 5.18
N PHE A 86 16.36 -3.72 6.16
CA PHE A 86 16.05 -3.94 7.58
C PHE A 86 14.72 -3.31 7.97
N GLU A 87 14.42 -2.10 7.49
CA GLU A 87 13.14 -1.44 7.65
C GLU A 87 12.00 -2.29 7.06
N TYR A 88 12.14 -2.77 5.82
CA TYR A 88 11.15 -3.61 5.17
C TYR A 88 10.90 -4.93 5.93
N LEU A 89 11.96 -5.61 6.37
CA LEU A 89 11.85 -6.85 7.16
C LEU A 89 11.19 -6.61 8.51
N TRP A 90 11.51 -5.49 9.14
CA TRP A 90 10.89 -5.07 10.40
C TRP A 90 9.40 -4.79 10.19
N LEU A 91 9.02 -4.08 9.12
CA LEU A 91 7.62 -3.83 8.75
C LEU A 91 6.86 -5.13 8.46
N ASP A 92 7.41 -6.06 7.67
CA ASP A 92 6.75 -7.35 7.36
C ASP A 92 6.43 -8.13 8.63
N THR A 93 7.42 -8.23 9.51
CA THR A 93 7.33 -9.02 10.74
C THR A 93 6.36 -8.38 11.73
N ASN A 94 6.42 -7.05 11.87
CA ASN A 94 5.72 -6.36 12.96
C ASN A 94 4.36 -5.81 12.56
N LEU A 95 4.12 -5.44 11.30
CA LEU A 95 2.79 -4.96 10.88
C LEU A 95 1.74 -6.08 10.91
N ARG A 96 2.12 -7.32 10.58
CA ARG A 96 1.27 -8.50 10.74
C ARG A 96 0.89 -8.71 12.21
N LYS A 97 1.88 -8.65 13.11
CA LYS A 97 1.64 -8.73 14.56
C LYS A 97 0.79 -7.56 15.05
N ALA A 98 0.95 -6.38 14.49
CA ALA A 98 0.20 -5.19 14.90
C ALA A 98 -1.31 -5.34 14.65
N LEU A 99 -1.68 -5.97 13.53
CA LEU A 99 -3.06 -6.31 13.19
C LEU A 99 -3.70 -7.32 14.17
N GLU A 100 -2.89 -8.18 14.78
CA GLU A 100 -3.36 -9.25 15.69
C GLU A 100 -3.32 -8.86 17.17
N ASN A 101 -2.45 -7.92 17.56
CA ASN A 101 -2.13 -7.60 18.96
C ASN A 101 -2.60 -6.20 19.40
N ASP A 102 -3.66 -5.67 18.81
CA ASP A 102 -4.26 -4.37 19.16
C ASP A 102 -3.26 -3.20 19.20
N GLN A 103 -2.29 -3.20 18.29
CA GLN A 103 -1.25 -2.15 18.21
C GLN A 103 -1.61 -1.03 17.24
N LEU A 104 -2.71 -1.18 16.52
CA LEU A 104 -3.22 -0.16 15.61
C LEU A 104 -4.25 0.70 16.35
N VAL A 105 -4.19 1.99 16.11
CA VAL A 105 -5.13 2.96 16.67
C VAL A 105 -5.60 3.90 15.58
N ILE A 106 -6.81 4.43 15.71
CA ILE A 106 -7.37 5.39 14.76
C ILE A 106 -7.44 6.75 15.43
N HIS A 107 -6.77 7.72 14.83
CA HIS A 107 -6.95 9.13 15.18
C HIS A 107 -8.02 9.72 14.27
N TYR A 108 -8.84 10.63 14.81
CA TYR A 108 -9.92 11.24 14.07
C TYR A 108 -9.65 12.73 13.87
N GLN A 109 -9.53 13.16 12.62
CA GLN A 109 -9.31 14.57 12.27
C GLN A 109 -10.64 15.23 11.88
N PRO A 110 -11.09 16.30 12.57
CA PRO A 110 -12.33 16.98 12.21
C PRO A 110 -12.22 17.74 10.88
N LYS A 111 -13.21 17.55 10.00
CA LYS A 111 -13.42 18.39 8.80
C LYS A 111 -14.47 19.45 9.14
N ILE A 112 -14.02 20.71 9.18
CA ILE A 112 -14.85 21.86 9.56
C ILE A 112 -15.35 22.65 8.35
N THR A 113 -16.55 23.19 8.44
CA THR A 113 -17.05 24.17 7.46
C THR A 113 -16.29 25.49 7.59
N TRP A 114 -16.44 26.37 6.59
CA TRP A 114 -15.96 27.76 6.67
C TRP A 114 -16.57 28.54 7.84
N ARG A 115 -17.68 28.05 8.44
CA ARG A 115 -18.33 28.62 9.62
C ARG A 115 -17.78 28.07 10.95
N GLY A 116 -16.86 27.11 10.90
CA GLY A 116 -16.29 26.45 12.09
C GLY A 116 -17.10 25.27 12.63
N GLU A 117 -18.13 24.80 11.90
CA GLU A 117 -18.94 23.65 12.30
C GLU A 117 -18.28 22.34 11.85
N VAL A 118 -18.17 21.35 12.74
CA VAL A 118 -17.68 20.01 12.37
C VAL A 118 -18.75 19.28 11.55
N ARG A 119 -18.41 18.89 10.31
CA ARG A 119 -19.30 18.16 9.40
C ARG A 119 -19.10 16.65 9.48
N CYS A 120 -17.85 16.24 9.43
CA CYS A 120 -17.43 14.84 9.47
C CYS A 120 -16.03 14.76 10.07
N LEU A 121 -15.57 13.53 10.30
CA LEU A 121 -14.23 13.23 10.75
C LEU A 121 -13.51 12.40 9.69
N GLU A 122 -12.19 12.50 9.61
CA GLU A 122 -11.36 11.58 8.85
C GLU A 122 -10.72 10.56 9.78
N ALA A 123 -10.83 9.28 9.44
CA ALA A 123 -10.15 8.21 10.15
C ALA A 123 -8.72 8.06 9.63
N LEU A 124 -7.76 8.34 10.50
CA LEU A 124 -6.34 8.28 10.20
C LEU A 124 -5.69 7.18 11.03
N VAL A 125 -5.35 6.08 10.38
CA VAL A 125 -4.68 4.95 11.04
C VAL A 125 -3.29 5.37 11.54
N ARG A 126 -2.94 4.90 12.73
CA ARG A 126 -1.64 5.04 13.36
C ARG A 126 -1.24 3.69 13.91
N TRP A 127 0.06 3.43 13.91
CA TRP A 127 0.59 2.22 14.50
C TRP A 127 1.36 2.56 15.77
N GLN A 128 0.86 2.08 16.90
CA GLN A 128 1.51 2.17 18.19
C GLN A 128 2.44 0.97 18.39
N SER A 129 3.64 1.06 17.82
CA SER A 129 4.67 0.05 17.96
C SER A 129 5.22 0.02 19.40
N PRO A 130 5.35 -1.16 20.03
CA PRO A 130 6.02 -1.29 21.33
C PRO A 130 7.49 -0.86 21.28
N GLU A 131 8.15 -1.06 20.14
CA GLU A 131 9.59 -0.81 19.97
C GLU A 131 9.89 0.61 19.48
N ARG A 132 9.03 1.16 18.60
CA ARG A 132 9.28 2.42 17.89
C ARG A 132 8.31 3.55 18.25
N GLY A 133 7.37 3.31 19.15
CA GLY A 133 6.34 4.29 19.51
C GLY A 133 5.33 4.49 18.38
N LEU A 134 4.84 5.72 18.23
CA LEU A 134 3.79 6.04 17.26
C LEU A 134 4.39 6.22 15.86
N ILE A 135 4.08 5.29 14.96
CA ILE A 135 4.52 5.29 13.56
C ILE A 135 3.42 5.93 12.69
N PRO A 136 3.75 6.95 11.88
CA PRO A 136 2.80 7.59 10.98
C PRO A 136 2.49 6.70 9.76
N PRO A 137 1.31 6.87 9.13
CA PRO A 137 0.90 6.08 7.98
C PRO A 137 1.87 6.14 6.79
N LEU A 138 2.53 7.28 6.56
CA LEU A 138 3.50 7.42 5.48
C LEU A 138 4.66 6.40 5.55
N ASP A 139 4.98 5.90 6.74
CA ASP A 139 6.10 4.98 6.95
C ASP A 139 5.73 3.50 6.73
N PHE A 140 4.44 3.15 6.70
CA PHE A 140 4.00 1.75 6.57
C PHE A 140 2.90 1.49 5.54
N ILE A 141 2.19 2.51 5.04
CA ILE A 141 1.11 2.31 4.07
C ILE A 141 1.64 1.81 2.73
N SER A 142 2.72 2.38 2.19
CA SER A 142 3.33 1.90 0.95
C SER A 142 3.77 0.43 1.06
N TYR A 143 4.35 0.07 2.20
CA TYR A 143 4.69 -1.33 2.51
C TYR A 143 3.44 -2.22 2.56
N ALA A 144 2.40 -1.78 3.25
CA ALA A 144 1.15 -2.52 3.38
C ALA A 144 0.52 -2.76 2.00
N GLU A 145 0.56 -1.77 1.12
CA GLU A 145 0.11 -1.90 -0.25
C GLU A 145 0.91 -2.97 -0.97
N GLU A 146 2.24 -2.83 -1.05
CA GLU A 146 3.13 -3.75 -1.77
C GLU A 146 2.98 -5.21 -1.30
N SER A 147 2.98 -5.42 0.02
CA SER A 147 2.87 -6.73 0.67
C SER A 147 1.46 -7.34 0.63
N GLY A 148 0.44 -6.53 0.29
CA GLY A 148 -0.97 -6.92 0.32
C GLY A 148 -1.62 -6.83 1.70
N LEU A 149 -0.88 -6.44 2.74
CA LEU A 149 -1.43 -6.20 4.09
C LEU A 149 -2.38 -5.00 4.15
N ILE A 150 -2.42 -4.16 3.12
CA ILE A 150 -3.39 -3.06 3.01
C ILE A 150 -4.83 -3.57 3.06
N VAL A 151 -5.10 -4.77 2.54
CA VAL A 151 -6.45 -5.37 2.56
C VAL A 151 -6.91 -5.70 4.00
N PRO A 152 -6.21 -6.55 4.77
CA PRO A 152 -6.59 -6.81 6.16
C PRO A 152 -6.54 -5.54 7.03
N LEU A 153 -5.62 -4.61 6.77
CA LEU A 153 -5.56 -3.32 7.46
C LEU A 153 -6.83 -2.49 7.20
N GLY A 154 -7.27 -2.36 5.95
CA GLY A 154 -8.49 -1.64 5.59
C GLY A 154 -9.72 -2.22 6.23
N ARG A 155 -9.83 -3.56 6.20
CA ARG A 155 -10.92 -4.28 6.87
C ARG A 155 -10.93 -3.97 8.36
N TRP A 156 -9.77 -4.00 9.03
CA TRP A 156 -9.66 -3.64 10.45
C TRP A 156 -10.11 -2.20 10.70
N VAL A 157 -9.62 -1.24 9.91
CA VAL A 157 -9.98 0.19 10.02
C VAL A 157 -11.49 0.39 9.87
N ILE A 158 -12.10 -0.14 8.82
CA ILE A 158 -13.54 0.02 8.56
C ILE A 158 -14.39 -0.54 9.71
N LEU A 159 -14.06 -1.75 10.18
CA LEU A 159 -14.81 -2.38 11.26
C LEU A 159 -14.69 -1.61 12.57
N ASP A 160 -13.49 -1.12 12.90
CA ASP A 160 -13.27 -0.34 14.12
C ASP A 160 -13.98 1.03 14.05
N VAL A 161 -13.89 1.73 12.90
CA VAL A 161 -14.58 3.00 12.69
C VAL A 161 -16.09 2.84 12.83
N VAL A 162 -16.70 1.83 12.20
CA VAL A 162 -18.15 1.62 12.32
C VAL A 162 -18.58 1.37 13.77
N ARG A 163 -17.81 0.55 14.51
CA ARG A 163 -18.05 0.33 15.94
C ARG A 163 -17.86 1.60 16.76
N GLN A 164 -16.87 2.43 16.43
CA GLN A 164 -16.64 3.69 17.11
C GLN A 164 -17.76 4.69 16.84
N VAL A 165 -18.28 4.75 15.62
CA VAL A 165 -19.46 5.58 15.30
C VAL A 165 -20.69 5.10 16.06
N ALA A 166 -20.91 3.79 16.22
CA ALA A 166 -21.99 3.28 17.06
C ALA A 166 -21.90 3.80 18.50
N LYS A 167 -20.70 3.69 19.12
CA LYS A 167 -20.44 4.23 20.47
C LYS A 167 -20.67 5.74 20.58
N TRP A 168 -20.41 6.49 19.51
CA TRP A 168 -20.68 7.93 19.48
C TRP A 168 -22.17 8.24 19.34
N ARG A 169 -22.91 7.47 18.52
CA ARG A 169 -24.37 7.60 18.40
C ARG A 169 -25.07 7.34 19.73
N ASP A 170 -24.63 6.34 20.49
CA ASP A 170 -25.16 6.05 21.83
C ASP A 170 -24.97 7.24 22.81
N LYS A 171 -23.98 8.10 22.55
CA LYS A 171 -23.71 9.33 23.31
C LYS A 171 -24.38 10.57 22.70
N GLY A 172 -25.22 10.42 21.67
CA GLY A 172 -25.89 11.51 20.96
C GLY A 172 -25.00 12.25 19.95
N ILE A 173 -23.81 11.73 19.64
CA ILE A 173 -22.89 12.33 18.65
C ILE A 173 -23.14 11.66 17.30
N ASN A 174 -23.80 12.39 16.40
CA ASN A 174 -24.15 11.93 15.07
C ASN A 174 -23.22 12.54 14.01
N LEU A 175 -22.00 11.99 13.88
CA LEU A 175 -21.03 12.39 12.87
C LEU A 175 -20.74 11.24 11.91
N ARG A 176 -20.47 11.60 10.65
CA ARG A 176 -19.94 10.66 9.64
C ARG A 176 -18.42 10.63 9.71
N VAL A 177 -17.84 9.50 9.33
CA VAL A 177 -16.39 9.32 9.31
C VAL A 177 -15.93 8.86 7.94
N ALA A 178 -15.05 9.64 7.31
CA ALA A 178 -14.39 9.27 6.07
C ALA A 178 -13.24 8.29 6.34
N VAL A 179 -13.13 7.26 5.49
CA VAL A 179 -12.06 6.24 5.53
C VAL A 179 -11.38 6.19 4.17
N ASN A 180 -10.05 6.28 4.18
CA ASN A 180 -9.22 6.16 2.99
C ASN A 180 -9.17 4.70 2.49
N ILE A 181 -9.39 4.50 1.19
CA ILE A 181 -9.36 3.20 0.52
C ILE A 181 -8.43 3.25 -0.70
N SER A 182 -7.46 2.34 -0.72
CA SER A 182 -6.51 2.09 -1.81
C SER A 182 -7.12 1.23 -2.94
N ALA A 183 -6.50 1.28 -4.12
CA ALA A 183 -6.93 0.52 -5.31
C ALA A 183 -6.98 -0.99 -5.05
N ARG A 184 -6.01 -1.52 -4.28
CA ARG A 184 -5.95 -2.95 -3.95
C ARG A 184 -7.11 -3.39 -3.04
N GLN A 185 -7.56 -2.51 -2.14
CA GLN A 185 -8.71 -2.78 -1.27
C GLN A 185 -10.03 -2.77 -2.05
N LEU A 186 -10.15 -1.93 -3.09
CA LEU A 186 -11.34 -1.91 -3.95
C LEU A 186 -11.59 -3.27 -4.60
N ALA A 187 -10.52 -3.96 -5.03
CA ALA A 187 -10.63 -5.25 -5.68
C ALA A 187 -11.09 -6.40 -4.76
N ASP A 188 -11.08 -6.19 -3.44
CA ASP A 188 -11.37 -7.22 -2.46
C ASP A 188 -12.82 -7.13 -1.92
N GLN A 189 -13.64 -8.11 -2.28
CA GLN A 189 -15.05 -8.17 -1.84
C GLN A 189 -15.23 -8.50 -0.35
N THR A 190 -14.20 -8.96 0.35
CA THR A 190 -14.29 -9.31 1.77
C THR A 190 -14.50 -8.08 2.63
N ILE A 191 -13.97 -6.92 2.23
CA ILE A 191 -14.18 -5.64 2.91
C ILE A 191 -15.66 -5.27 2.90
N PHE A 192 -16.29 -5.33 1.72
CA PHE A 192 -17.70 -4.99 1.57
C PHE A 192 -18.61 -5.98 2.32
N THR A 193 -18.28 -7.26 2.27
CA THR A 193 -19.00 -8.31 3.01
C THR A 193 -18.92 -8.08 4.51
N ALA A 194 -17.72 -7.78 5.03
CA ALA A 194 -17.50 -7.48 6.44
C ALA A 194 -18.23 -6.20 6.88
N LEU A 195 -18.25 -5.17 6.03
CA LEU A 195 -18.99 -3.95 6.28
C LEU A 195 -20.50 -4.21 6.39
N LYS A 196 -21.10 -4.93 5.44
CA LYS A 196 -22.53 -5.28 5.50
C LYS A 196 -22.88 -6.04 6.77
N GLN A 197 -22.05 -7.01 7.14
CA GLN A 197 -22.25 -7.80 8.35
C GLN A 197 -22.24 -6.90 9.60
N VAL A 198 -21.24 -6.04 9.77
CA VAL A 198 -21.15 -5.18 10.97
C VAL A 198 -22.27 -4.14 11.02
N LEU A 199 -22.74 -3.64 9.87
CA LEU A 199 -23.89 -2.73 9.81
C LEU A 199 -25.17 -3.43 10.29
N GLN A 200 -25.38 -4.69 9.89
CA GLN A 200 -26.51 -5.49 10.37
C GLN A 200 -26.40 -5.79 11.87
N GLU A 201 -25.23 -6.21 12.35
CA GLU A 201 -25.00 -6.50 13.78
C GLU A 201 -25.28 -5.28 14.68
N LEU A 202 -24.96 -4.08 14.20
CA LEU A 202 -25.15 -2.83 14.93
C LEU A 202 -26.45 -2.09 14.57
N ASN A 203 -27.33 -2.71 13.76
CA ASN A 203 -28.61 -2.16 13.32
C ASN A 203 -28.53 -0.77 12.68
N PHE A 204 -27.52 -0.54 11.84
CA PHE A 204 -27.43 0.68 11.04
C PHE A 204 -28.34 0.58 9.80
N GLU A 205 -29.31 1.49 9.69
CA GLU A 205 -30.14 1.64 8.48
C GLU A 205 -29.35 2.17 7.28
N TYR A 206 -28.32 2.98 7.55
CA TYR A 206 -27.44 3.58 6.54
C TYR A 206 -25.99 3.51 6.99
N CYS A 207 -25.09 3.36 6.02
CA CYS A 207 -23.66 3.37 6.24
C CYS A 207 -23.23 4.69 6.92
N PRO A 208 -22.64 4.64 8.12
CA PRO A 208 -22.23 5.82 8.86
C PRO A 208 -20.85 6.34 8.44
N ILE A 209 -20.19 5.65 7.50
CA ILE A 209 -18.88 6.01 6.99
C ILE A 209 -18.98 6.53 5.56
N ASP A 210 -18.03 7.38 5.21
CA ASP A 210 -17.76 7.83 3.86
C ASP A 210 -16.43 7.22 3.40
N VAL A 211 -16.23 7.13 2.09
CA VAL A 211 -15.03 6.53 1.49
C VAL A 211 -14.26 7.60 0.73
N GLU A 212 -12.96 7.66 0.94
CA GLU A 212 -12.03 8.51 0.20
C GLU A 212 -11.15 7.67 -0.70
N LEU A 213 -11.16 7.98 -2.00
CA LEU A 213 -10.41 7.30 -3.05
C LEU A 213 -9.42 8.27 -3.68
N THR A 214 -8.15 7.89 -3.77
CA THR A 214 -7.16 8.69 -4.52
C THR A 214 -7.44 8.62 -6.02
N GLU A 215 -7.08 9.67 -6.78
CA GLU A 215 -7.23 9.73 -8.24
C GLU A 215 -6.59 8.53 -8.98
N SER A 216 -5.43 8.06 -8.54
CA SER A 216 -4.75 6.89 -9.11
C SER A 216 -5.60 5.62 -9.08
N CYS A 217 -6.46 5.45 -8.07
CA CYS A 217 -7.35 4.30 -7.96
C CYS A 217 -8.36 4.23 -9.11
N LEU A 218 -8.81 5.38 -9.62
CA LEU A 218 -9.76 5.44 -10.74
C LEU A 218 -9.06 5.14 -12.08
N ILE A 219 -7.81 5.53 -12.21
CA ILE A 219 -7.03 5.35 -13.44
C ILE A 219 -6.56 3.90 -13.59
N GLU A 220 -6.19 3.23 -12.48
CA GLU A 220 -5.70 1.84 -12.53
C GLU A 220 -6.79 0.83 -12.94
N ASN A 221 -8.04 1.03 -12.52
CA ASN A 221 -9.15 0.13 -12.86
C ASN A 221 -10.52 0.83 -12.70
N ASP A 222 -10.94 1.51 -13.77
CA ASP A 222 -12.16 2.32 -13.83
C ASP A 222 -13.45 1.51 -13.61
N GLU A 223 -13.60 0.35 -14.26
CA GLU A 223 -14.76 -0.52 -14.12
C GLU A 223 -14.92 -1.01 -12.68
N LEU A 224 -13.82 -1.47 -12.07
CA LEU A 224 -13.83 -1.99 -10.72
C LEU A 224 -14.10 -0.87 -9.71
N ALA A 225 -13.45 0.28 -9.86
CA ALA A 225 -13.71 1.43 -9.00
C ALA A 225 -15.16 1.87 -9.09
N LEU A 226 -15.75 1.98 -10.29
CA LEU A 226 -17.15 2.32 -10.48
C LEU A 226 -18.08 1.32 -9.77
N SER A 227 -17.80 0.02 -9.87
CA SER A 227 -18.59 -1.02 -9.21
C SER A 227 -18.58 -0.88 -7.69
N VAL A 228 -17.45 -0.49 -7.10
CA VAL A 228 -17.30 -0.33 -5.65
C VAL A 228 -17.95 0.98 -5.19
N ILE A 229 -17.81 2.06 -5.96
CA ILE A 229 -18.50 3.32 -5.71
C ILE A 229 -20.01 3.09 -5.64
N GLN A 230 -20.57 2.34 -6.60
CA GLN A 230 -21.99 1.98 -6.61
C GLN A 230 -22.37 1.14 -5.39
N GLN A 231 -21.55 0.15 -5.02
CA GLN A 231 -21.78 -0.69 -3.84
C GLN A 231 -21.82 0.11 -2.53
N PHE A 232 -20.87 1.02 -2.31
CA PHE A 232 -20.86 1.90 -1.14
C PHE A 232 -22.02 2.90 -1.16
N SER A 233 -22.32 3.47 -2.32
CA SER A 233 -23.46 4.39 -2.50
C SER A 233 -24.81 3.73 -2.20
N GLN A 234 -24.98 2.45 -2.59
CA GLN A 234 -26.17 1.65 -2.27
C GLN A 234 -26.33 1.40 -0.76
N LEU A 235 -25.23 1.39 0.01
CA LEU A 235 -25.29 1.34 1.47
C LEU A 235 -25.51 2.72 2.10
N GLY A 236 -25.57 3.79 1.32
CA GLY A 236 -25.72 5.18 1.81
C GLY A 236 -24.40 5.82 2.28
N ALA A 237 -23.25 5.29 1.86
CA ALA A 237 -21.95 5.95 2.01
C ALA A 237 -21.77 7.03 0.94
N GLN A 238 -21.14 8.16 1.27
CA GLN A 238 -20.64 9.09 0.28
C GLN A 238 -19.26 8.64 -0.17
N VAL A 239 -18.97 8.83 -1.45
CA VAL A 239 -17.63 8.60 -1.99
C VAL A 239 -17.03 9.95 -2.38
N HIS A 240 -15.84 10.20 -1.88
CA HIS A 240 -15.05 11.37 -2.16
C HIS A 240 -13.77 10.96 -2.91
N LEU A 241 -13.32 11.87 -3.75
CA LEU A 241 -12.08 11.74 -4.51
C LEU A 241 -11.04 12.59 -3.80
N ASP A 242 -9.96 11.97 -3.35
CA ASP A 242 -8.85 12.61 -2.68
C ASP A 242 -7.71 12.88 -3.68
N ASP A 243 -6.86 13.88 -3.37
CA ASP A 243 -5.72 14.30 -4.20
C ASP A 243 -6.02 14.77 -5.64
N PHE A 244 -7.24 15.28 -5.89
CA PHE A 244 -7.66 15.75 -7.21
C PHE A 244 -6.73 16.86 -7.77
N GLY A 245 -6.06 16.60 -8.89
CA GLY A 245 -5.26 17.58 -9.63
C GLY A 245 -3.73 17.49 -9.45
N THR A 246 -3.21 16.40 -8.89
CA THR A 246 -1.75 16.14 -8.78
C THR A 246 -1.21 15.14 -9.81
N GLY A 247 -2.08 14.49 -10.58
CA GLY A 247 -1.76 13.60 -11.71
C GLY A 247 -2.64 13.88 -12.92
N TYR A 248 -2.22 13.37 -14.09
CA TYR A 248 -2.76 13.66 -15.43
C TYR A 248 -4.30 13.82 -15.52
N SER A 249 -4.75 15.07 -15.51
CA SER A 249 -6.11 15.47 -15.82
C SER A 249 -6.47 15.17 -17.28
N SER A 250 -7.62 14.53 -17.51
CA SER A 250 -8.42 14.55 -18.75
C SER A 250 -9.89 14.68 -18.42
#